data_AF-A0A7S3L6H3-F1
#
_entry.id   AF-A0A7S3L6H3-F1
#
_cell.length_a   1.000
_cell.length_b   1.000
_cell.length_c   1.000
_cell.angle_alpha   90.00
_cell.angle_beta   90.00
_cell.angle_gamma   90.00
#
_symmetry.space_group_name_H-M   'P 1'
#
loop_
_entity.id
_entity.type
_entity.pdbx_description
1 polymer ?
#
loop_
_entity_poly.entity_id
_entity_poly.type
_entity_poly.pdbx_seq_one_letter_code
_entity_poly.pdbx_strand_id
1 'polypeptide(L)'
;MVPVNLETLSQKASKEEVDFFFSSSAVFSCMASEQGAQALTTIINRREARGHAYDLDTYGGVIFTLATNDEVNTLEDLRGKSIGAGGITMMGGGQTQFYEMFRAGLS
;
A
#
# COMPACT_ATOMS: atom_id res chain seq x y z
N MET A 1 9.12 4.06 -20.94
CA MET A 1 7.99 3.98 -19.99
C MET A 1 7.29 5.32 -20.00
N VAL A 2 5.96 5.35 -20.17
CA VAL A 2 5.17 6.59 -20.14
C VAL A 2 4.53 6.71 -18.76
N PRO A 3 4.76 7.80 -18.01
CA PRO A 3 4.13 7.98 -16.71
C PRO A 3 2.62 8.20 -16.87
N VAL A 4 1.84 7.41 -16.13
CA VAL A 4 0.37 7.51 -16.09
C VAL A 4 -0.10 7.41 -14.64
N ASN A 5 -1.26 7.99 -14.35
CA ASN A 5 -1.96 7.77 -13.08
C ASN A 5 -2.88 6.54 -13.19
N LEU A 6 -3.48 6.12 -12.07
CA LEU A 6 -4.37 4.94 -12.03
C LEU A 6 -5.54 5.07 -13.01
N GLU A 7 -6.20 6.24 -13.06
CA GLU A 7 -7.36 6.45 -13.93
C GLU A 7 -6.99 6.31 -15.41
N THR A 8 -5.91 6.97 -15.83
CA THR A 8 -5.42 6.91 -17.20
C THR A 8 -4.92 5.51 -17.55
N LEU A 9 -4.28 4.80 -16.61
CA LEU A 9 -3.87 3.42 -16.81
C LEU A 9 -5.08 2.52 -17.06
N SER A 10 -6.13 2.61 -16.24
CA SER A 10 -7.36 1.82 -16.41
C SER A 10 -8.03 2.10 -17.75
N GLN A 11 -8.13 3.38 -18.15
CA GLN A 11 -8.71 3.79 -19.43
C GLN A 11 -7.91 3.29 -20.64
N LYS A 12 -6.58 3.26 -20.55
CA LYS A 12 -5.72 2.75 -21.62
C LYS A 12 -5.75 1.23 -21.70
N ALA A 13 -5.77 0.56 -20.55
CA ALA A 13 -5.90 -0.90 -20.49
C ALA A 13 -7.22 -1.38 -21.09
N SER A 14 -8.35 -0.71 -20.82
CA SER A 14 -9.65 -1.09 -21.40
C SER A 14 -9.75 -0.89 -22.92
N LYS A 15 -8.86 -0.07 -23.48
CA LYS A 15 -8.73 0.17 -24.92
C LYS A 15 -7.63 -0.66 -25.57
N GLU A 16 -7.01 -1.57 -24.82
CA GLU A 16 -5.87 -2.39 -25.30
C GLU A 16 -4.69 -1.53 -25.78
N GLU A 17 -4.50 -0.33 -25.20
CA GLU A 17 -3.40 0.57 -25.53
C GLU A 17 -2.13 0.31 -24.68
N VAL A 18 -2.21 -0.61 -23.72
CA VAL A 18 -1.12 -0.95 -22.78
C VAL A 18 -1.09 -2.46 -22.55
N ASP A 19 0.01 -3.10 -22.97
CA ASP A 19 0.25 -4.53 -22.73
C ASP A 19 0.93 -4.82 -21.38
N PHE A 20 1.81 -3.91 -20.95
CA PHE A 20 2.59 -4.04 -19.72
C PHE A 20 2.59 -2.75 -18.92
N PHE A 21 2.45 -2.87 -17.60
CA PHE A 21 2.63 -1.77 -16.67
C PHE A 21 3.52 -2.20 -15.51
N PHE A 22 4.18 -1.22 -14.92
CA PHE A 22 4.94 -1.39 -13.69
C PHE A 22 4.37 -0.44 -12.65
N SER A 23 3.92 -0.96 -11.52
CA SER A 23 3.19 -0.19 -10.52
C SER A 23 3.40 -0.74 -9.10
N SER A 24 2.91 0.00 -8.10
CA SER A 24 2.83 -0.50 -6.74
C SER A 24 1.77 -1.59 -6.61
N SER A 25 1.86 -2.38 -5.54
CA SER A 25 0.89 -3.43 -5.24
C SER A 25 -0.55 -2.92 -5.10
N ALA A 26 -0.74 -1.66 -4.67
CA ALA A 26 -2.08 -1.04 -4.60
C ALA A 26 -2.72 -0.95 -5.99
N VAL A 27 -1.99 -0.38 -6.95
CA VAL A 27 -2.44 -0.22 -8.33
C VAL A 27 -2.59 -1.58 -9.00
N PHE A 28 -1.65 -2.50 -8.78
CA PHE A 28 -1.75 -3.86 -9.31
C PHE A 28 -3.01 -4.57 -8.81
N SER A 29 -3.35 -4.48 -7.51
CA SER A 29 -4.56 -5.09 -6.97
C SER A 29 -5.82 -4.59 -7.68
N CYS A 30 -5.91 -3.29 -7.98
CA CYS A 30 -7.03 -2.73 -8.75
C CYS A 30 -7.04 -3.27 -10.19
N MET A 31 -5.90 -3.26 -10.88
CA MET A 31 -5.82 -3.75 -12.27
C MET A 31 -6.09 -5.26 -12.39
N ALA A 32 -5.68 -6.05 -11.40
CA ALA A 32 -5.95 -7.48 -11.35
C ALA A 32 -7.44 -7.77 -11.14
N SER A 33 -8.09 -7.03 -10.22
CA SER A 33 -9.53 -7.15 -9.94
C SER A 33 -10.39 -6.69 -11.11
N GLU A 34 -10.13 -5.49 -11.63
CA GLU A 34 -11.03 -4.80 -12.55
C GLU A 34 -10.75 -5.12 -14.02
N GLN A 35 -9.48 -5.34 -14.38
CA GLN A 35 -9.03 -5.47 -15.77
C GLN A 35 -8.41 -6.85 -16.07
N GLY A 36 -8.41 -7.77 -15.11
CA GLY A 36 -7.86 -9.12 -15.29
C GLY A 36 -6.34 -9.18 -15.48
N ALA A 37 -5.61 -8.14 -15.04
CA ALA A 37 -4.15 -8.11 -15.15
C ALA A 37 -3.49 -9.26 -14.35
N GLN A 38 -2.38 -9.79 -14.86
CA GLN A 38 -1.61 -10.86 -14.23
C GLN A 38 -0.20 -10.40 -13.86
N ALA A 39 0.31 -10.87 -12.72
CA ALA A 39 1.68 -10.59 -12.30
C ALA A 39 2.67 -11.41 -13.14
N LEU A 40 3.61 -10.73 -13.81
CA LEU A 40 4.70 -11.36 -14.57
C LEU A 40 6.02 -11.38 -13.79
N THR A 41 6.27 -10.30 -13.03
CA THR A 41 7.47 -10.14 -12.21
C THR A 41 7.16 -9.23 -11.02
N THR A 42 7.94 -9.39 -9.95
CA THR A 42 7.92 -8.50 -8.78
C THR A 42 9.32 -7.95 -8.50
N ILE A 43 9.42 -6.89 -7.70
CA ILE A 43 10.70 -6.36 -7.26
C ILE A 43 11.05 -6.95 -5.90
N ILE A 44 12.25 -7.51 -5.79
CA ILE A 44 12.90 -7.81 -4.52
C ILE A 44 13.79 -6.61 -4.18
N ASN A 45 13.41 -5.86 -3.14
CA ASN A 45 14.17 -4.70 -2.70
C ASN A 45 15.32 -5.13 -1.79
N ARG A 46 16.54 -5.15 -2.31
CA ARG A 46 17.72 -5.34 -1.48
C ARG A 46 18.00 -4.09 -0.65
N ARG A 47 18.17 -4.25 0.66
CA ARG A 47 18.48 -3.19 1.62
C ARG A 47 19.56 -3.65 2.59
N GLU A 48 20.42 -2.72 3.00
CA GLU A 48 21.41 -2.99 4.04
C GLU A 48 21.03 -2.23 5.31
N ALA A 49 21.00 -2.93 6.43
CA ALA A 49 20.77 -2.33 7.74
C ALA A 49 21.62 -3.05 8.79
N ARG A 50 22.27 -2.28 9.66
CA ARG A 50 23.11 -2.82 10.76
C ARG A 50 24.14 -3.86 10.28
N GLY A 51 24.75 -3.62 9.12
CA GLY A 51 25.76 -4.52 8.53
C GLY A 51 25.20 -5.81 7.90
N HIS A 52 23.89 -5.97 7.79
CA HIS A 52 23.24 -7.13 7.18
C HIS A 52 22.47 -6.73 5.93
N ALA A 53 22.57 -7.55 4.88
CA ALA A 53 21.78 -7.39 3.66
C ALA A 53 20.47 -8.18 3.79
N TYR A 54 19.37 -7.52 3.46
CA TYR A 54 18.01 -8.05 3.45
C TYR A 54 17.44 -7.97 2.04
N ASP A 55 16.88 -9.06 1.57
CA ASP A 55 16.09 -9.10 0.34
C ASP A 55 14.62 -8.98 0.73
N LEU A 56 14.01 -7.83 0.44
CA LEU A 56 12.65 -7.50 0.86
C LEU A 56 11.67 -7.72 -0.30
N ASP A 57 10.91 -8.81 -0.22
CA ASP A 57 9.87 -9.20 -1.17
C ASP A 57 8.44 -8.94 -0.67
N THR A 58 8.32 -8.45 0.57
CA THR A 58 7.06 -8.16 1.25
C THR A 58 7.08 -6.76 1.86
N TYR A 59 5.90 -6.16 2.02
CA TYR A 59 5.74 -4.88 2.71
C TYR A 59 5.37 -5.11 4.18
N GLY A 60 6.02 -4.37 5.07
CA GLY A 60 5.63 -4.23 6.47
C GLY A 60 5.07 -2.83 6.74
N GLY A 61 4.11 -2.73 7.65
CA GLY A 61 3.52 -1.47 8.09
C GLY A 61 3.51 -1.38 9.61
N VAL A 62 3.68 -0.17 10.14
CA VAL A 62 3.55 0.13 11.57
C VAL A 62 2.75 1.41 11.73
N ILE A 63 1.89 1.46 12.75
CA ILE A 63 1.35 2.71 13.27
C ILE A 63 2.35 3.20 14.29
N PHE A 64 2.85 4.41 14.11
CA PHE A 64 3.79 5.04 15.02
C PHE A 64 3.17 6.29 15.62
N THR A 65 3.52 6.56 16.87
CA THR A 65 3.12 7.76 17.60
C THR A 65 4.37 8.50 18.07
N LEU A 66 4.17 9.71 18.59
CA LEU A 66 5.24 10.40 19.30
C LEU A 66 5.68 9.57 20.50
N ALA A 67 6.98 9.55 20.79
CA ALA A 67 7.53 8.82 21.93
C ALA A 67 6.97 9.28 23.29
N THR A 68 6.36 10.46 23.34
CA THR A 68 5.70 11.04 24.53
C THR A 68 4.19 10.88 24.52
N ASN A 69 3.62 10.18 23.53
CA ASN A 69 2.19 9.95 23.43
C ASN A 69 1.81 8.61 24.09
N ASP A 70 1.54 8.68 25.39
CA ASP A 70 1.13 7.52 26.18
C ASP A 70 -0.37 7.15 25.97
N GLU A 71 -1.11 7.91 25.16
CA GLU A 71 -2.55 7.67 24.92
C GLU A 71 -2.84 6.63 23.84
N VAL A 72 -1.82 6.17 23.09
CA VAL A 72 -1.99 5.22 21.98
C VAL A 72 -0.96 4.12 22.11
N ASN A 73 -1.39 2.99 22.66
CA ASN A 73 -0.58 1.79 22.85
C ASN A 73 -1.18 0.56 22.14
N THR A 74 -2.47 0.63 21.80
CA THR A 74 -3.25 -0.42 21.17
C THR A 74 -4.01 0.12 19.96
N LEU A 75 -4.58 -0.76 19.14
CA LEU A 75 -5.42 -0.33 18.01
C LEU A 75 -6.71 0.32 18.51
N GLU A 76 -7.27 -0.16 19.60
CA GLU A 76 -8.51 0.33 20.21
C GLU A 76 -8.39 1.80 20.64
N ASP A 77 -7.19 2.21 21.06
CA ASP A 77 -6.88 3.60 21.43
C ASP A 77 -7.03 4.57 20.25
N LEU A 78 -7.07 4.09 19.01
CA LEU A 78 -7.30 4.93 17.83
C LEU A 78 -8.74 5.42 17.73
N ARG A 79 -9.67 4.88 18.54
CA ARG A 79 -11.10 5.25 18.50
C ARG A 79 -11.29 6.75 18.73
N GLY A 80 -11.89 7.41 17.76
CA GLY A 80 -12.16 8.85 17.82
C GLY A 80 -10.92 9.75 17.68
N LYS A 81 -9.73 9.18 17.43
CA LYS A 81 -8.51 9.96 17.15
C LYS A 81 -8.38 10.25 15.66
N SER A 82 -7.74 11.37 15.33
CA SER A 82 -7.35 11.70 13.96
C SER A 82 -6.08 10.94 13.60
N ILE A 83 -6.09 10.26 12.46
CA ILE A 83 -4.97 9.42 12.03
C ILE A 83 -4.40 9.98 10.73
N GLY A 84 -3.09 10.24 10.73
CA GLY A 84 -2.36 10.60 9.53
C GLY A 84 -2.22 9.39 8.62
N ALA A 85 -2.59 9.54 7.35
CA ALA A 85 -2.43 8.54 6.32
C ALA A 85 -1.83 9.20 5.06
N GLY A 86 -0.94 8.51 4.35
CA GLY A 86 -0.40 9.00 3.08
C GLY A 86 -1.48 9.14 2.00
N GLY A 87 -2.55 8.35 2.11
CA GLY A 87 -3.75 8.40 1.28
C GLY A 87 -4.42 7.04 1.20
N ILE A 88 -5.74 7.01 1.00
CA ILE A 88 -6.52 5.74 0.95
C ILE A 88 -6.13 4.84 -0.24
N THR A 89 -5.46 5.41 -1.25
CA THR A 89 -4.94 4.68 -2.42
C THR A 89 -3.55 4.08 -2.19
N MET A 90 -2.88 4.40 -1.07
CA MET A 90 -1.56 3.87 -0.74
C MET A 90 -1.71 2.61 0.10
N MET A 91 -1.16 1.48 -0.37
CA MET A 91 -1.32 0.19 0.30
C MET A 91 -0.87 0.24 1.77
N GLY A 92 0.42 0.51 2.01
CA GLY A 92 0.94 0.59 3.37
C GLY A 92 0.55 1.88 4.12
N GLY A 93 0.31 2.97 3.39
CA GLY A 93 0.06 4.29 3.98
C GLY A 93 -1.41 4.62 4.26
N GLY A 94 -2.33 3.72 3.94
CA GLY A 94 -3.77 3.95 4.10
C GLY A 94 -4.59 2.67 4.09
N GLN A 95 -4.48 1.83 3.05
CA GLN A 95 -5.33 0.63 2.91
C GLN A 95 -5.11 -0.39 4.03
N THR A 96 -3.85 -0.73 4.33
CA THR A 96 -3.52 -1.68 5.41
C THR A 96 -3.91 -1.13 6.77
N GLN A 97 -3.65 0.16 7.03
CA GLN A 97 -4.04 0.80 8.29
C GLN A 97 -5.57 0.77 8.47
N PHE A 98 -6.31 1.17 7.44
CA PHE A 98 -7.77 1.16 7.46
C PHE A 98 -8.32 -0.26 7.63
N TYR A 99 -7.71 -1.25 6.97
CA TYR A 99 -8.10 -2.64 7.10
C TYR A 99 -7.91 -3.18 8.53
N GLU A 100 -6.79 -2.88 9.19
CA GLU A 100 -6.57 -3.30 10.57
C GLU A 100 -7.56 -2.60 11.53
N MET A 101 -7.87 -1.32 11.30
CA MET A 101 -8.90 -0.62 12.07
C MET A 101 -10.30 -1.21 11.87
N PHE A 102 -10.67 -1.55 10.64
CA PHE A 102 -11.94 -2.18 10.31
C PHE A 102 -12.09 -3.53 11.03
N ARG A 103 -11.04 -4.36 10.99
CA ARG A 103 -11.00 -5.64 11.70
C ARG A 103 -11.14 -5.49 13.23
N ALA A 104 -10.66 -4.38 13.78
CA ALA A 104 -10.80 -4.04 15.19
C ALA A 104 -12.14 -3.36 15.55
N GLY A 105 -13.07 -3.20 14.59
CA GLY A 105 -14.37 -2.57 14.85
C GLY A 105 -14.29 -1.07 15.12
N LEU A 106 -13.35 -0.38 14.46
CA LEU A 106 -13.12 1.07 14.58
C LEU A 106 -13.67 1.88 13.38
N SER A 107 -14.09 1.21 12.31
CA SER A 107 -14.66 1.80 11.10
C SER A 107 -15.74 0.92 10.50
#